data_AF-A0A846GLY1-F1
#
_entry.id   AF-A0A846GLY1-F1
#
_cell.length_a   1.000
_cell.length_b   1.000
_cell.length_c   1.000
_cell.angle_alpha   90.00
_cell.angle_beta   90.00
_cell.angle_gamma   90.00
#
_symmetry.space_group_name_H-M   'P 1'
#
loop_
_entity.id
_entity.type
_entity.pdbx_description
1 polymer ?
#
loop_
_entity_poly.entity_id
_entity_poly.type
_entity_poly.pdbx_seq_one_letter_code
_entity_poly.pdbx_strand_id
1 'polypeptide(L)' 'MFLCLGGRRFIGNPKQPTLSVYQLIDGEYHVNQFRGANRILSPTFPELRLNGEQIFQAIA' A
#
# COMPACT_ATOMS: atom_id res chain seq x y z
N MET A 1 16.21 -13.60 4.10
CA MET A 1 14.79 -13.94 4.25
C MET A 1 14.33 -13.54 5.64
N PHE A 2 13.75 -12.34 5.81
CA PHE A 2 13.31 -11.87 7.13
C PHE A 2 11.83 -12.20 7.31
N LEU A 3 11.54 -13.25 8.07
CA LEU A 3 10.18 -13.68 8.40
C LEU A 3 9.59 -12.68 9.41
N CYS A 4 8.92 -11.63 8.93
CA CYS A 4 8.13 -10.71 9.77
C CYS A 4 6.88 -11.44 10.33
N LEU A 5 7.09 -12.32 11.31
CA LEU A 5 6.06 -13.17 11.93
C LEU A 5 5.11 -12.41 12.88
N GLY A 6 5.35 -11.13 13.15
CA GLY A 6 4.50 -10.31 14.03
C GLY A 6 3.16 -9.91 13.41
N GLY A 7 3.05 -9.86 12.08
CA GLY A 7 1.84 -9.37 11.40
C GLY A 7 0.70 -10.38 11.27
N ARG A 8 0.91 -11.67 11.58
CA ARG A 8 -0.03 -12.74 11.23
C ARG A 8 -1.33 -12.72 12.06
N ARG A 9 -1.32 -12.09 13.24
CA ARG A 9 -2.47 -12.04 14.15
C ARG A 9 -3.42 -10.86 13.90
N PHE A 10 -2.99 -9.84 13.14
CA PHE A 10 -3.75 -8.60 12.92
C PHE A 10 -4.10 -8.29 11.44
N ILE A 11 -3.55 -9.02 10.46
CA ILE A 11 -3.68 -8.66 9.03
C ILE A 11 -4.77 -9.49 8.29
N GLY A 12 -5.51 -10.34 9.00
CA GLY A 12 -6.48 -11.25 8.38
C GLY A 12 -5.81 -12.36 7.56
N ASN A 13 -6.48 -13.50 7.39
CA ASN A 13 -6.00 -14.60 6.54
C ASN A 13 -6.98 -14.82 5.36
N PRO A 14 -6.50 -14.83 4.11
CA PRO A 14 -5.15 -14.43 3.67
C PRO A 14 -4.89 -12.93 3.89
N LYS A 15 -3.63 -12.56 4.13
CA LYS A 15 -3.21 -11.16 4.24
C LYS A 15 -3.56 -10.46 2.94
N GLN A 16 -4.61 -9.62 2.95
CA GLN A 16 -4.97 -8.88 1.76
C GLN A 16 -3.80 -7.96 1.41
N PRO A 17 -3.26 -8.04 0.18
CA PRO A 17 -2.17 -7.19 -0.22
C PRO A 17 -2.64 -5.74 -0.12
N THR A 18 -1.92 -4.97 0.69
CA THR A 18 -2.29 -3.60 1.08
C THR A 18 -1.06 -2.73 0.88
N LEU A 19 -1.23 -1.62 0.18
CA LEU A 19 -0.20 -0.62 -0.07
C LEU A 19 -0.54 0.64 0.72
N SER A 20 0.39 1.11 1.54
CA SER A 20 0.22 2.35 2.32
C SER A 20 1.13 3.43 1.74
N VAL A 21 0.54 4.53 1.28
CA VAL A 21 1.29 5.73 0.86
C VAL A 21 1.30 6.71 2.01
N TYR A 22 2.50 7.13 2.43
CA TYR A 22 2.68 8.17 3.44
C TYR A 22 2.96 9.49 2.74
N GLN A 23 2.23 10.52 3.14
CA GLN A 23 2.34 11.87 2.61
C GLN A 23 2.61 12.82 3.77
N LEU A 24 3.63 13.65 3.62
CA LEU A 24 3.90 14.72 4.58
C LEU A 24 3.06 15.94 4.17
N ILE A 25 2.03 16.25 4.95
CA ILE A 25 1.12 17.38 4.73
C ILE A 25 1.20 18.25 5.98
N ASP A 26 1.57 19.52 5.82
CA ASP A 26 1.66 20.50 6.92
C ASP A 26 2.48 20.03 8.14
N GLY A 27 3.53 19.24 7.89
CA GLY A 27 4.39 18.67 8.95
C GLY A 27 3.87 17.37 9.58
N GLU A 28 2.68 16.90 9.20
CA GLU A 28 2.09 15.64 9.67
C GLU A 28 2.17 14.54 8.60
N TYR A 29 2.44 13.32 9.02
CA TYR A 29 2.43 12.15 8.13
C TYR A 29 1.00 11.61 8.00
N HIS A 30 0.36 11.91 6.88
CA HIS A 30 -0.91 11.31 6.48
C HIS A 30 -0.66 9.96 5.80
N VAL A 31 -1.41 8.94 6.21
CA VAL A 31 -1.34 7.60 5.60
C VAL A 31 -2.60 7.32 4.79
N ASN A 32 -2.42 6.94 3.53
CA ASN A 32 -3.50 6.47 2.66
C ASN A 32 -3.25 5.00 2.32
N GLN A 33 -4.19 4.14 2.70
CA GLN A 33 -4.13 2.71 2.42
C GLN A 33 -4.95 2.36 1.17
N PHE A 34 -4.32 1.63 0.26
CA PHE A 34 -4.89 1.14 -0.99
C PHE A 34 -4.92 -0.39 -0.96
N ARG A 35 -6.04 -0.98 -1.35
CA ARG A 35 -6.27 -2.43 -1.38
C ARG A 35 -6.93 -2.79 -2.71
N GLY A 36 -6.65 -3.98 -3.23
CA GLY A 36 -7.22 -4.48 -4.49
C GLY A 36 -6.94 -3.56 -5.68
N ALA A 37 -7.95 -3.36 -6.53
CA ALA A 37 -7.87 -2.55 -7.74
C ALA A 37 -7.90 -1.03 -7.51
N ASN A 38 -7.84 -0.54 -6.26
CA ASN A 38 -7.87 0.88 -6.00
C ASN A 38 -6.67 1.58 -6.65
N ARG A 39 -6.96 2.69 -7.32
CA ARG A 39 -5.96 3.53 -7.97
C ARG A 39 -5.17 4.28 -6.92
N ILE A 40 -3.86 4.19 -7.01
CA ILE A 40 -2.95 4.88 -6.11
C ILE A 40 -2.91 6.35 -6.56
N LEU A 41 -3.23 7.24 -5.62
CA LEU A 41 -3.18 8.67 -5.84
C LEU A 41 -1.99 9.23 -5.05
N SER A 42 -1.01 9.75 -5.78
CA SER A 42 0.14 10.44 -5.19
C SER A 42 0.11 11.92 -5.59
N PRO A 43 0.03 12.85 -4.62
CA PRO A 43 0.09 14.28 -4.91
C PRO A 43 1.47 14.68 -5.43
N THR A 44 2.53 13.96 -5.08
CA THR A 44 3.90 14.20 -5.61
C THR A 44 4.04 13.76 -7.06
N PHE A 45 3.32 12.71 -7.46
CA PHE A 45 3.37 12.16 -8.82
C PHE A 45 1.95 11.99 -9.37
N PRO A 46 1.30 13.07 -9.82
CA PRO A 46 -0.07 13.02 -10.34
C PRO A 46 -0.20 12.16 -11.60
N GLU A 47 0.89 11.95 -12.33
CA GLU A 47 0.95 11.07 -13.51
C GLU A 47 1.13 9.59 -13.17
N LEU A 48 1.40 9.24 -11.90
CA LEU A 48 1.54 7.86 -11.48
C LEU A 48 0.17 7.18 -11.44
N ARG A 49 -0.24 6.60 -12.56
CA ARG A 49 -1.51 5.87 -12.71
C ARG A 49 -1.29 4.38 -12.48
N LEU A 50 -1.00 4.00 -11.23
CA LEU A 50 -0.83 2.61 -10.85
C LEU A 50 -2.01 2.12 -10.01
N ASN A 51 -2.48 0.91 -10.31
CA ASN A 51 -3.47 0.22 -9.50
C ASN A 51 -2.77 -0.71 -8.51
N GLY A 52 -3.34 -0.87 -7.31
CA GLY A 52 -2.80 -1.79 -6.30
C GLY A 52 -2.55 -3.20 -6.87
N GLU A 53 -3.50 -3.71 -7.67
CA GLU A 53 -3.36 -5.00 -8.37
C GLU A 53 -2.14 -5.10 -9.28
N GLN A 54 -1.81 -4.06 -10.07
CA GLN A 54 -0.63 -4.11 -10.95
C GLN A 54 0.65 -4.23 -10.15
N ILE A 55 0.71 -3.57 -8.98
CA ILE A 55 1.84 -3.68 -8.06
C ILE A 55 1.87 -5.08 -7.45
N PHE A 56 0.73 -5.63 -7.02
CA PHE A 56 0.67 -6.97 -6.44
C PHE A 56 0.99 -8.08 -7.44
N GLN A 57 0.68 -7.90 -8.71
CA GLN A 57 1.02 -8.83 -9.80
C GLN A 57 2.51 -8.76 -10.18
N ALA A 58 3.18 -7.61 -10.02
CA ALA A 58 4.60 -7.46 -10.36
C ALA A 58 5.56 -8.16 -9.37
N ILE A 59 5.06 -8.59 -8.22
CA ILE A 59 5.81 -9.28 -7.15
C ILE A 59 5.50 -10.80 -7.09
N ALA A 60 4.67 -11.29 -8.01
CA ALA A 60 4.27 -12.70 -8.12
C ALA A 60 5.35 -13.56 -8.80
#